data_AF-A0A9P1FJW6-F1
#
_entry.id   AF-A0A9P1FJW6-F1
#
_cell.length_a   1.000
_cell.length_b   1.000
_cell.length_c   1.000
_cell.angle_alpha   90.00
_cell.angle_beta   90.00
_cell.angle_gamma   90.00
#
_symmetry.space_group_name_H-M   'P 1'
#
loop_
_entity.id
_entity.type
_entity.pdbx_description
1 polymer ?
#
loop_
_entity_poly.entity_id
_entity_poly.type
_entity_poly.pdbx_seq_one_letter_code
_entity_poly.pdbx_strand_id
1 'polypeptide(L)'
;MGGNASQPVDLPALPQQRIVNVRDGQAEPMEQQPQIGTLQQAVAVRPTLSLVKGAVRGDGSGVLTVEIAATASGHVELILPAQEVSSADVAWPRISMLPSSKVQRLSIAASSGSQSISFNCAVSLESLSREKRAGLWPAVLVLRPGPAPVGTLVEEPPDGTMLAFCEVKAGSLNVVRQIIAWGGNGKAFEMKDMFGLQDAKASEDANSSQRNCVICLTNPRDTAVLPCRHFCVCYDCGLSIRLTPSRSKCPLCRADVKDLVRIEWGEAEAEARNGA
;
A
#
# COMPACT_ATOMS: atom_id res chain seq x y z
N MET A 1 -5.94 -8.48 -50.36
CA MET A 1 -7.24 -8.73 -49.68
C MET A 1 -6.89 -9.44 -48.39
N GLY A 2 -7.03 -8.90 -47.18
CA GLY A 2 -8.02 -7.99 -46.61
C GLY A 2 -8.34 -8.63 -45.26
N GLY A 3 -7.95 -8.00 -44.17
CA GLY A 3 -7.89 -8.61 -42.84
C GLY A 3 -9.25 -8.93 -42.21
N ASN A 4 -9.22 -9.72 -41.15
CA ASN A 4 -9.95 -9.41 -39.93
C ASN A 4 -9.42 -10.27 -38.78
N ALA A 5 -8.73 -9.62 -37.84
CA ALA A 5 -8.49 -10.15 -36.51
C ALA A 5 -9.82 -10.06 -35.75
N SER A 6 -10.42 -11.20 -35.44
CA SER A 6 -11.61 -11.28 -34.59
C SER A 6 -11.24 -10.83 -33.18
N GLN A 7 -11.84 -9.73 -32.74
CA GLN A 7 -11.73 -9.22 -31.37
C GLN A 7 -12.12 -10.30 -30.34
N PRO A 8 -11.54 -10.31 -29.12
CA PRO A 8 -12.11 -11.09 -28.04
C PRO A 8 -13.51 -10.55 -27.75
N VAL A 9 -14.52 -11.39 -27.96
CA VAL A 9 -15.90 -11.11 -27.56
C VAL A 9 -15.94 -11.14 -26.04
N ASP A 10 -16.34 -10.02 -25.41
CA ASP A 10 -16.70 -9.99 -24.00
C ASP A 10 -17.83 -11.01 -23.78
N LEU A 11 -17.47 -12.16 -23.21
CA LEU A 11 -18.44 -13.15 -22.79
C LEU A 11 -19.14 -12.59 -21.54
N PRO A 12 -20.48 -12.44 -21.54
CA PRO A 12 -21.20 -12.09 -20.32
C PRO A 12 -20.89 -13.14 -19.25
N ALA A 13 -20.81 -12.70 -17.99
CA ALA A 13 -20.46 -13.53 -16.85
C ALA A 13 -21.13 -14.91 -16.94
N LEU A 14 -20.30 -15.96 -16.86
CA LEU A 14 -20.78 -17.34 -16.95
C LEU A 14 -21.89 -17.57 -15.92
N PRO A 15 -23.00 -18.23 -16.31
CA PRO A 15 -24.08 -18.52 -15.37
C PRO A 15 -23.54 -19.39 -14.24
N GLN A 16 -23.77 -18.93 -13.01
CA GLN A 16 -23.26 -19.53 -11.78
C GLN A 16 -23.59 -21.03 -11.69
N GLN A 17 -22.61 -21.87 -11.36
CA GLN A 17 -22.86 -23.28 -11.04
C GLN A 17 -23.57 -23.40 -9.68
N ARG A 18 -24.75 -24.01 -9.69
CA ARG A 18 -25.55 -24.34 -8.48
C ARG A 18 -25.14 -25.70 -7.94
N ILE A 19 -24.76 -25.77 -6.67
CA ILE A 19 -24.71 -27.04 -5.92
C ILE A 19 -26.05 -27.18 -5.20
N VAL A 20 -26.72 -28.32 -5.36
CA VAL A 20 -27.99 -28.65 -4.69
C VAL A 20 -27.74 -29.83 -3.76
N ASN A 21 -28.13 -29.71 -2.49
CA ASN A 21 -28.12 -30.86 -1.59
C ASN A 21 -29.39 -31.68 -1.82
N VAL A 22 -29.22 -32.97 -2.07
CA VAL A 22 -30.34 -33.90 -2.24
C VAL A 22 -30.53 -34.67 -0.94
N ARG A 23 -31.72 -34.55 -0.33
CA ARG A 23 -32.24 -35.54 0.61
C ARG A 23 -33.70 -35.80 0.26
N ASP A 24 -34.06 -37.08 0.23
CA ASP A 24 -35.37 -37.62 -0.16
C ASP A 24 -35.84 -37.25 -1.58
N GLY A 25 -34.91 -37.20 -2.53
CA GLY A 25 -35.22 -37.15 -3.97
C GLY A 25 -35.83 -35.83 -4.48
N GLN A 26 -35.98 -34.81 -3.63
CA GLN A 26 -36.37 -33.46 -4.03
C GLN A 26 -35.30 -32.45 -3.62
N ALA A 27 -34.90 -31.63 -4.58
CA ALA A 27 -33.78 -30.71 -4.48
C ALA A 27 -34.32 -29.28 -4.35
N GLU A 28 -34.36 -28.76 -3.13
CA GLU A 28 -34.69 -27.35 -2.87
C GLU A 28 -33.43 -26.48 -3.11
N PRO A 29 -33.53 -25.38 -3.87
CA PRO A 29 -32.37 -24.56 -4.23
C PRO A 29 -31.79 -23.84 -3.01
N MET A 30 -30.53 -24.12 -2.71
CA MET A 30 -29.74 -23.34 -1.77
C MET A 30 -29.54 -21.94 -2.34
N GLU A 31 -30.02 -20.91 -1.65
CA GLU A 31 -29.77 -19.51 -2.00
C GLU A 31 -28.26 -19.23 -1.95
N GLN A 32 -27.71 -18.96 -3.14
CA GLN A 32 -26.51 -18.19 -3.45
C GLN A 32 -25.38 -18.27 -2.41
N GLN A 33 -24.32 -19.05 -2.69
CA GLN A 33 -23.00 -18.71 -2.14
C GLN A 33 -22.50 -17.45 -2.86
N PRO A 34 -22.32 -16.32 -2.16
CA PRO A 34 -21.85 -15.09 -2.79
C PRO A 34 -20.42 -15.26 -3.29
N GLN A 35 -20.09 -14.62 -4.41
CA GLN A 35 -18.69 -14.44 -4.81
C GLN A 35 -18.00 -13.59 -3.74
N ILE A 36 -16.93 -14.12 -3.17
CA ILE A 36 -16.25 -13.47 -2.03
C ILE A 36 -14.81 -13.21 -2.41
N GLY A 37 -14.45 -11.93 -2.31
CA GLY A 37 -13.16 -11.38 -2.68
C GLY A 37 -13.37 -10.09 -3.44
N THR A 38 -12.47 -9.12 -3.27
CA THR A 38 -12.35 -8.02 -4.22
C THR A 38 -12.01 -8.62 -5.59
N LEU A 39 -12.60 -8.16 -6.69
CA LEU A 39 -12.04 -8.38 -8.04
C LEU A 39 -10.61 -7.82 -8.19
N GLN A 40 -10.13 -7.09 -7.18
CA GLN A 40 -8.80 -6.48 -7.14
C GLN A 40 -7.77 -7.49 -6.63
N GLN A 41 -6.80 -7.82 -7.47
CA GLN A 41 -5.57 -8.49 -7.05
C GLN A 41 -4.72 -7.50 -6.24
N ALA A 42 -4.37 -7.86 -5.01
CA ALA A 42 -3.41 -7.11 -4.21
C ALA A 42 -2.01 -7.68 -4.43
N VAL A 43 -1.03 -6.83 -4.75
CA VAL A 43 0.37 -7.23 -4.87
C VAL A 43 1.09 -6.82 -3.58
N ALA A 44 1.66 -7.78 -2.88
CA ALA A 44 2.55 -7.49 -1.75
C ALA A 44 3.88 -6.97 -2.32
N VAL A 45 4.15 -5.69 -2.09
CA VAL A 45 5.39 -5.03 -2.54
C VAL A 45 6.25 -4.71 -1.33
N ARG A 46 7.53 -5.05 -1.39
CA ARG A 46 8.54 -4.59 -0.43
C ARG A 46 9.39 -3.49 -1.08
N PRO A 47 9.14 -2.21 -0.77
CA PRO A 47 9.94 -1.14 -1.34
C PRO A 47 11.41 -1.26 -0.94
N THR A 48 12.29 -0.94 -1.88
CA THR A 48 13.75 -0.91 -1.66
C THR A 48 14.14 0.14 -0.64
N LEU A 49 13.47 1.30 -0.65
CA LEU A 49 13.62 2.37 0.34
C LEU A 49 12.27 2.61 1.00
N SER A 50 12.23 2.54 2.33
CA SER A 50 11.00 2.66 3.12
C SER A 50 11.18 3.66 4.25
N LEU A 51 10.07 4.32 4.63
CA LEU A 51 10.04 5.21 5.79
C LEU A 51 9.78 4.40 7.06
N VAL A 52 10.55 4.66 8.10
CA VAL A 52 10.30 4.10 9.43
C VAL A 52 9.05 4.77 10.05
N LYS A 53 8.36 4.09 10.97
CA LYS A 53 7.21 4.68 11.66
C LYS A 53 7.65 5.92 12.45
N GLY A 54 7.00 7.06 12.23
CA GLY A 54 7.42 8.34 12.82
C GLY A 54 8.73 8.88 12.24
N ALA A 55 9.05 8.49 11.00
CA ALA A 55 10.30 8.82 10.32
C ALA A 55 10.57 10.31 10.19
N VAL A 56 9.52 11.12 10.03
CA VAL A 56 9.67 12.53 9.70
C VAL A 56 9.56 13.36 10.96
N ARG A 57 10.65 14.05 11.31
CA ARG A 57 10.73 14.91 12.49
C ARG A 57 11.25 16.28 12.08
N GLY A 58 10.57 17.32 12.54
CA GLY A 58 11.09 18.68 12.48
C GLY A 58 11.51 19.12 13.87
N ASP A 59 12.67 19.75 13.96
CA ASP A 59 13.22 20.26 15.22
C ASP A 59 12.83 21.71 15.52
N GLY A 60 12.05 22.34 14.63
CA GLY A 60 11.65 23.75 14.72
C GLY A 60 12.75 24.76 14.34
N SER A 61 13.98 24.30 14.11
CA SER A 61 15.13 25.14 13.69
C SER A 61 15.23 25.31 12.18
N GLY A 62 14.37 24.60 11.43
CA GLY A 62 14.44 24.50 9.98
C GLY A 62 15.07 23.19 9.50
N VAL A 63 15.48 22.30 10.40
CA VAL A 63 15.99 20.97 10.00
C VAL A 63 14.86 19.94 10.04
N LEU A 64 14.71 19.23 8.92
CA LEU A 64 13.81 18.08 8.80
C LEU A 64 14.63 16.80 8.70
N THR A 65 14.44 15.91 9.67
CA THR A 65 15.09 14.60 9.69
C THR A 65 14.11 13.52 9.25
N VAL A 66 14.58 12.60 8.41
CA VAL A 66 13.84 11.47 7.88
C VAL A 66 14.59 10.18 8.20
N GLU A 67 13.95 9.29 8.93
CA GLU A 67 14.47 7.94 9.19
C GLU A 67 14.02 6.97 8.08
N ILE A 68 14.99 6.36 7.39
CA ILE A 68 14.73 5.41 6.31
C ILE A 68 15.36 4.05 6.59
N ALA A 69 14.74 3.00 6.07
CA ALA A 69 15.33 1.68 5.94
C ALA A 69 15.45 1.33 4.46
N ALA A 70 16.66 0.98 4.02
CA ALA A 70 16.98 0.72 2.63
C ALA A 70 17.62 -0.66 2.43
N THR A 71 17.18 -1.44 1.44
CA THR A 71 17.81 -2.71 1.05
C THR A 71 18.85 -2.54 -0.06
N ALA A 72 18.85 -1.41 -0.76
CA ALA A 72 19.85 -1.02 -1.74
C ALA A 72 20.06 0.50 -1.72
N SER A 73 21.07 0.99 -2.44
CA SER A 73 21.32 2.43 -2.58
C SER A 73 20.22 3.12 -3.38
N GLY A 74 20.05 4.41 -3.11
CA GLY A 74 19.03 5.23 -3.72
C GLY A 74 19.20 6.72 -3.41
N HIS A 75 18.15 7.48 -3.64
CA HIS A 75 18.08 8.90 -3.35
C HIS A 75 16.79 9.23 -2.61
N VAL A 76 16.90 10.13 -1.64
CA VAL A 76 15.75 10.71 -0.96
C VAL A 76 15.70 12.19 -1.32
N GLU A 77 14.59 12.58 -1.95
CA GLU A 77 14.31 13.98 -2.26
C GLU A 77 13.20 14.50 -1.35
N LEU A 78 13.37 15.74 -0.89
CA LEU A 78 12.37 16.50 -0.15
C LEU A 78 11.95 17.71 -0.98
N ILE A 79 10.64 17.86 -1.22
CA ILE A 79 10.04 18.97 -1.97
C ILE A 79 9.12 19.77 -1.05
N LEU A 80 9.36 21.09 -0.93
CA LEU A 80 8.65 21.99 -0.02
C LEU A 80 8.33 23.34 -0.68
N PRO A 81 7.07 23.81 -0.70
CA PRO A 81 5.88 23.00 -0.80
C PRO A 81 5.81 22.28 -2.17
N ALA A 82 4.96 21.26 -2.27
CA ALA A 82 4.81 20.44 -3.46
C ALA A 82 3.37 20.50 -3.99
N GLN A 83 3.19 20.71 -5.30
CA GLN A 83 1.88 20.64 -5.93
C GLN A 83 1.72 19.30 -6.68
N GLU A 84 0.83 18.46 -6.18
CA GLU A 84 0.33 17.32 -6.90
C GLU A 84 -0.54 17.80 -8.06
N VAL A 85 -0.21 17.32 -9.26
CA VAL A 85 -1.00 17.52 -10.47
C VAL A 85 -1.70 16.21 -10.77
N SER A 86 -2.99 16.15 -10.43
CA SER A 86 -3.85 15.04 -10.86
C SER A 86 -4.14 15.20 -12.35
N SER A 87 -3.77 14.22 -13.17
CA SER A 87 -4.35 14.08 -14.51
C SER A 87 -5.20 12.82 -14.57
N ALA A 88 -6.26 12.85 -15.38
CA ALA A 88 -7.20 11.75 -15.52
C ALA A 88 -6.57 10.46 -16.07
N ASP A 89 -5.39 10.57 -16.69
CA ASP A 89 -4.75 9.49 -17.48
C ASP A 89 -3.44 8.96 -16.87
N VAL A 90 -2.95 9.51 -15.77
CA VAL A 90 -1.62 9.14 -15.26
C VAL A 90 -1.71 8.20 -14.07
N ALA A 91 -1.12 7.01 -14.23
CA ALA A 91 -1.03 6.01 -13.19
C ALA A 91 -0.08 6.40 -12.04
N TRP A 92 0.90 7.31 -12.25
CA TRP A 92 1.85 7.82 -11.25
C TRP A 92 1.76 9.36 -11.01
N PRO A 93 1.49 9.84 -9.79
CA PRO A 93 1.28 11.28 -9.54
C PRO A 93 2.47 12.14 -9.96
N ARG A 94 2.20 13.18 -10.76
CA ARG A 94 3.22 14.19 -11.10
C ARG A 94 3.28 15.24 -10.00
N ILE A 95 4.48 15.52 -9.52
CA ILE A 95 4.73 16.60 -8.57
C ILE A 95 5.32 17.78 -9.35
N SER A 96 4.53 18.84 -9.51
CA SER A 96 4.95 20.06 -10.20
C SER A 96 5.57 21.06 -9.23
N MET A 97 6.49 21.86 -9.77
CA MET A 97 7.05 23.00 -9.04
C MET A 97 6.09 24.18 -9.16
N LEU A 98 5.72 24.75 -8.02
CA LEU A 98 5.03 26.03 -8.03
C LEU A 98 6.01 27.10 -8.53
N PRO A 99 5.58 28.05 -9.39
CA PRO A 99 6.43 29.13 -9.89
C PRO A 99 6.87 30.15 -8.82
N SER A 100 6.72 29.83 -7.53
CA SER A 100 7.10 30.70 -6.42
C SER A 100 8.58 30.51 -6.04
N SER A 101 9.22 31.59 -5.63
CA SER A 101 10.59 31.61 -5.07
C SER A 101 10.75 30.88 -3.72
N LYS A 102 9.69 30.23 -3.21
CA LYS A 102 9.69 29.49 -1.94
C LYS A 102 9.86 27.98 -2.10
N VAL A 103 9.93 27.45 -3.32
CA VAL A 103 10.08 26.01 -3.53
C VAL A 103 11.51 25.57 -3.27
N GLN A 104 11.69 24.61 -2.37
CA GLN A 104 12.96 23.95 -2.08
C GLN A 104 12.90 22.49 -2.52
N ARG A 105 13.97 22.06 -3.20
CA ARG A 105 14.20 20.66 -3.54
C ARG A 105 15.57 20.27 -3.02
N LEU A 106 15.59 19.36 -2.06
CA LEU A 106 16.82 18.88 -1.45
C LEU A 106 16.93 17.39 -1.75
N SER A 107 18.10 16.93 -2.20
CA SER A 107 18.34 15.54 -2.57
C SER A 107 19.56 15.02 -1.84
N ILE A 108 19.41 13.87 -1.17
CA ILE A 108 20.48 13.22 -0.43
C ILE A 108 20.56 11.76 -0.88
N ALA A 109 21.78 11.29 -1.15
CA ALA A 109 22.03 9.88 -1.44
C ALA A 109 21.78 9.02 -0.20
N ALA A 110 21.16 7.86 -0.40
CA ALA A 110 20.93 6.86 0.62
C ALA A 110 21.74 5.61 0.29
N SER A 111 22.44 5.06 1.28
CA SER A 111 23.07 3.74 1.19
C SER A 111 22.08 2.63 1.59
N SER A 112 22.51 1.37 1.62
CA SER A 112 21.72 0.30 2.25
C SER A 112 21.81 0.40 3.79
N GLY A 113 20.81 -0.14 4.48
CA GLY A 113 20.69 -0.12 5.93
C GLY A 113 19.75 0.97 6.48
N SER A 114 19.74 1.11 7.80
CA SER A 114 18.97 2.13 8.52
C SER A 114 19.75 3.44 8.55
N GLN A 115 19.13 4.53 8.10
CA GLN A 115 19.79 5.85 8.01
C GLN A 115 18.87 6.95 8.52
N SER A 116 19.50 7.98 9.09
CA SER A 116 18.87 9.24 9.46
C SER A 116 19.36 10.33 8.51
N ILE A 117 18.46 10.85 7.68
CA ILE A 117 18.77 11.86 6.65
C ILE A 117 18.20 13.20 7.08
N SER A 118 19.07 14.20 7.24
CA SER A 118 18.67 15.55 7.65
C SER A 118 18.74 16.54 6.50
N PHE A 119 17.64 17.26 6.29
CA PHE A 119 17.46 18.29 5.29
C PHE A 119 17.44 19.66 5.98
N ASN A 120 18.33 20.55 5.57
CA ASN A 120 18.30 21.94 6.04
C ASN A 120 17.32 22.74 5.17
N CYS A 121 16.17 23.08 5.73
CA CYS A 121 15.05 23.71 5.06
C CYS A 121 14.99 25.17 5.47
N ALA A 122 15.02 26.09 4.50
CA ALA A 122 14.86 27.52 4.81
C ALA A 122 13.39 27.93 5.02
N VAL A 123 12.46 26.97 5.05
CA VAL A 123 11.01 27.21 5.24
C VAL A 123 10.55 26.60 6.55
N SER A 124 9.82 27.39 7.36
CA SER A 124 9.25 26.90 8.61
C SER A 124 7.99 26.06 8.37
N LEU A 125 7.80 25.01 9.18
CA LEU A 125 6.60 24.15 9.13
C LEU A 125 5.29 24.93 9.33
N GLU A 126 5.33 25.98 10.14
CA GLU A 126 4.18 26.86 10.37
C GLU A 126 3.76 27.65 9.12
N SER A 127 4.70 27.97 8.23
CA SER A 127 4.37 28.66 6.97
C SER A 127 3.69 27.69 6.01
N LEU A 128 4.20 26.45 5.94
CA LEU A 128 3.68 25.39 5.10
C LEU A 128 2.28 24.93 5.52
N SER A 129 1.94 24.99 6.82
CA SER A 129 0.62 24.59 7.31
C SER A 129 -0.51 25.58 6.97
N ARG A 130 -0.17 26.85 6.73
CA ARG A 130 -1.14 27.91 6.42
C ARG A 130 -1.64 27.87 4.98
N GLU A 131 -0.81 27.38 4.05
CA GLU A 131 -1.17 27.29 2.64
C GLU A 131 -2.03 26.05 2.38
N LYS A 132 -3.34 26.25 2.25
CA LYS A 132 -4.28 25.19 1.88
C LYS A 132 -4.85 25.43 0.49
N ARG A 133 -4.50 24.56 -0.45
CA ARG A 133 -5.08 24.52 -1.82
C ARG A 133 -5.21 23.06 -2.23
N ALA A 134 -6.12 22.76 -3.15
CA ALA A 134 -6.28 21.40 -3.65
C ALA A 134 -4.99 20.91 -4.32
N GLY A 135 -4.53 19.71 -3.94
CA GLY A 135 -3.28 19.12 -4.42
C GLY A 135 -2.01 19.81 -3.89
N LEU A 136 -2.11 20.84 -3.05
CA LEU A 136 -0.95 21.46 -2.42
C LEU A 136 -0.59 20.72 -1.14
N TRP A 137 0.65 20.24 -1.10
CA TRP A 137 1.20 19.48 0.01
C TRP A 137 2.31 20.27 0.70
N PRO A 138 2.27 20.42 2.04
CA PRO A 138 3.36 21.01 2.82
C PRO A 138 4.72 20.41 2.50
N ALA A 139 4.77 19.08 2.38
CA ALA A 139 5.96 18.37 1.96
C ALA A 139 5.61 17.09 1.21
N VAL A 140 6.44 16.76 0.21
CA VAL A 140 6.45 15.44 -0.41
C VAL A 140 7.87 14.90 -0.39
N LEU A 141 8.04 13.70 0.16
CA LEU A 141 9.26 12.93 0.07
C LEU A 141 9.20 12.01 -1.15
N VAL A 142 10.28 11.95 -1.91
CA VAL A 142 10.45 11.02 -3.03
C VAL A 142 11.63 10.12 -2.74
N LEU A 143 11.38 8.83 -2.50
CA LEU A 143 12.41 7.83 -2.28
C LEU A 143 12.57 7.04 -3.58
N ARG A 144 13.72 7.15 -4.24
CA ARG A 144 14.01 6.46 -5.51
C ARG A 144 15.12 5.44 -5.32
N PRO A 145 14.94 4.18 -5.72
CA PRO A 145 16.02 3.22 -5.79
C PRO A 145 16.97 3.50 -6.96
N GLY A 146 18.23 3.11 -6.81
CA GLY A 146 19.23 3.19 -7.86
C GLY A 146 20.00 4.52 -7.91
N PRO A 147 20.85 4.72 -8.94
CA PRO A 147 21.70 5.89 -9.05
C PRO A 147 20.87 7.17 -9.26
N ALA A 148 21.47 8.32 -8.96
CA ALA A 148 20.84 9.62 -9.16
C ALA A 148 20.35 9.73 -10.62
N PRO A 149 19.14 10.27 -10.86
CA PRO A 149 18.67 10.46 -12.22
C PRO A 149 19.67 11.35 -12.99
N VAL A 150 20.27 10.79 -14.03
CA VAL A 150 21.16 11.52 -14.94
C VAL A 150 20.29 12.15 -16.02
N GLY A 151 20.08 13.47 -15.93
CA GLY A 151 19.25 14.22 -16.89
C GLY A 151 17.86 14.60 -16.35
N THR A 152 17.22 15.55 -17.04
CA THR A 152 15.99 16.25 -16.59
C THR A 152 14.69 15.50 -16.88
N LEU A 153 14.72 14.33 -17.54
CA LEU A 153 13.53 13.65 -18.03
C LEU A 153 13.58 12.15 -17.75
N VAL A 154 13.39 11.76 -16.48
CA VAL A 154 12.90 10.41 -16.19
C VAL A 154 11.37 10.50 -16.27
N GLU A 155 10.80 10.13 -17.42
CA GLU A 155 9.34 10.17 -17.63
C GLU A 155 8.60 9.15 -16.76
N GLU A 156 9.22 7.99 -16.49
CA GLU A 156 8.65 6.94 -15.65
C GLU A 156 9.53 6.61 -14.44
N PRO A 157 8.96 6.58 -13.22
CA PRO A 157 9.71 6.24 -12.02
C PRO A 157 10.15 4.77 -12.03
N PRO A 158 11.38 4.45 -11.59
CA PRO A 158 11.80 3.06 -11.37
C PRO A 158 10.87 2.33 -10.39
N ASP A 159 10.68 1.03 -10.58
CA ASP A 159 9.96 0.18 -9.63
C ASP A 159 10.56 0.30 -8.22
N GLY A 160 9.68 0.40 -7.23
CA GLY A 160 10.05 0.68 -5.85
C GLY A 160 10.22 2.16 -5.52
N THR A 161 10.05 3.08 -6.48
CA THR A 161 9.97 4.51 -6.19
C THR A 161 8.73 4.79 -5.34
N MET A 162 8.91 5.53 -4.25
CA MET A 162 7.84 5.89 -3.31
C MET A 162 7.67 7.40 -3.20
N LEU A 163 6.42 7.85 -3.24
CA LEU A 163 5.99 9.18 -2.80
C LEU A 163 5.38 9.08 -1.42
N ALA A 164 5.81 9.95 -0.50
CA ALA A 164 5.18 10.12 0.79
C ALA A 164 4.72 11.57 0.95
N PHE A 165 3.40 11.74 0.96
CA PHE A 165 2.73 13.03 1.10
C PHE A 165 2.53 13.33 2.58
N CYS A 166 2.94 14.53 2.99
CA CYS A 166 2.98 14.90 4.39
C CYS A 166 2.11 16.10 4.69
N GLU A 167 1.49 16.09 5.87
CA GLU A 167 0.75 17.21 6.46
C GLU A 167 1.40 17.66 7.76
N VAL A 168 1.31 18.96 8.05
CA VAL A 168 1.72 19.49 9.35
C VAL A 168 0.57 19.34 10.34
N LYS A 169 0.77 18.57 11.42
CA LYS A 169 -0.19 18.39 12.52
C LYS A 169 0.52 18.65 13.84
N ALA A 170 -0.03 19.55 14.66
CA ALA A 170 0.53 19.91 15.96
C ALA A 170 2.04 20.25 15.92
N GLY A 171 2.48 20.97 14.87
CA GLY A 171 3.88 21.37 14.70
C GLY A 171 4.83 20.30 14.16
N SER A 172 4.35 19.06 13.92
CA SER A 172 5.14 17.99 13.32
C SER A 172 4.67 17.64 11.91
N LEU A 173 5.60 17.19 11.07
CA LEU A 173 5.31 16.76 9.71
C LEU A 173 4.96 15.26 9.74
N ASN A 174 3.76 14.91 9.28
CA ASN A 174 3.22 13.55 9.38
C ASN A 174 2.92 13.02 7.99
N VAL A 175 3.39 11.81 7.70
CA VAL A 175 3.05 11.10 6.46
C VAL A 175 1.58 10.68 6.54
N VAL A 176 0.77 11.11 5.56
CA VAL A 176 -0.68 10.81 5.52
C VAL A 176 -1.09 9.98 4.33
N ARG A 177 -0.27 9.97 3.27
CA ARG A 177 -0.51 9.16 2.07
C ARG A 177 0.81 8.71 1.49
N GLN A 178 0.88 7.45 1.08
CA GLN A 178 2.05 6.90 0.39
C GLN A 178 1.63 6.20 -0.89
N ILE A 179 2.43 6.37 -1.94
CA ILE A 179 2.19 5.80 -3.26
C ILE A 179 3.50 5.16 -3.72
N ILE A 180 3.44 3.94 -4.26
CA ILE A 180 4.60 3.19 -4.75
C ILE A 180 4.44 2.85 -6.23
N ALA A 181 5.51 3.03 -7.01
CA ALA A 181 5.59 2.63 -8.40
C ALA A 181 5.99 1.15 -8.47
N TRP A 182 5.24 0.34 -9.21
CA TRP A 182 5.53 -1.09 -9.32
C TRP A 182 4.93 -1.71 -10.59
N GLY A 183 5.68 -2.59 -11.26
CA GLY A 183 5.20 -3.34 -12.42
C GLY A 183 5.29 -2.57 -13.74
N GLY A 184 6.14 -1.53 -13.81
CA GLY A 184 6.42 -0.75 -15.03
C GLY A 184 5.24 0.08 -15.56
N ASN A 185 5.49 0.82 -16.66
CA ASN A 185 4.52 1.67 -17.38
C ASN A 185 3.84 2.72 -16.48
N GLY A 186 4.59 3.28 -15.53
CA GLY A 186 4.08 4.28 -14.60
C GLY A 186 2.95 3.80 -13.66
N LYS A 187 2.72 2.49 -13.51
CA LYS A 187 1.72 1.97 -12.56
C LYS A 187 2.05 2.39 -11.13
N ALA A 188 1.04 2.89 -10.41
CA ALA A 188 1.19 3.22 -9.01
C ALA A 188 0.09 2.62 -8.14
N PHE A 189 0.48 2.32 -6.91
CA PHE A 189 -0.40 1.75 -5.90
C PHE A 189 -0.35 2.61 -4.65
N GLU A 190 -1.52 2.97 -4.12
CA GLU A 190 -1.59 3.60 -2.81
C GLU A 190 -1.30 2.56 -1.73
N MET A 191 -0.29 2.82 -0.91
CA MET A 191 0.04 1.93 0.20
C MET A 191 -0.94 2.15 1.35
N LYS A 192 -1.48 1.04 1.84
CA LYS A 192 -2.35 1.00 3.01
C LYS A 192 -1.74 0.05 4.03
N ASP A 193 -1.56 0.53 5.26
CA ASP A 193 -1.18 -0.33 6.38
C ASP A 193 -2.20 -1.46 6.61
N MET A 194 -1.77 -2.55 7.21
CA MET A 194 -2.65 -3.62 7.66
C MET A 194 -2.42 -3.83 9.15
N PHE A 195 -3.47 -3.66 9.94
CA PHE A 195 -3.38 -3.75 11.40
C PHE A 195 -3.35 -5.22 11.80
N GLY A 196 -2.38 -5.62 12.64
CA GLY A 196 -2.21 -7.02 13.07
C GLY A 196 -1.34 -7.88 12.15
N LEU A 197 -0.80 -7.31 11.06
CA LEU A 197 0.11 -8.04 10.15
C LEU A 197 1.50 -8.27 10.76
N GLN A 198 2.02 -7.33 11.56
CA GLN A 198 3.32 -7.46 12.23
C GLN A 198 3.32 -8.59 13.26
N ASP A 199 2.19 -8.76 13.96
CA ASP A 199 1.97 -9.84 14.93
C ASP A 199 1.90 -11.23 14.27
N ALA A 200 1.62 -11.27 12.96
CA ALA A 200 1.67 -12.52 12.19
C ALA A 200 3.12 -12.96 11.88
N LYS A 201 4.09 -12.04 11.84
CA LYS A 201 5.49 -12.30 11.46
C LYS A 201 6.45 -12.38 12.65
N ALA A 202 6.18 -11.69 13.75
CA ALA A 202 6.98 -11.76 14.99
C ALA A 202 6.59 -12.98 15.83
N SER A 203 7.57 -13.79 16.29
CA SER A 203 7.50 -15.00 17.15
C SER A 203 8.07 -16.29 16.51
N GLU A 204 9.35 -16.57 16.69
CA GLU A 204 9.89 -17.93 16.51
C GLU A 204 9.48 -18.88 17.66
N ASP A 205 8.69 -18.40 18.62
CA ASP A 205 8.14 -19.23 19.70
C ASP A 205 6.98 -20.10 19.21
N ALA A 206 7.16 -21.41 19.37
CA ALA A 206 6.29 -22.49 18.93
C ALA A 206 4.90 -22.58 19.62
N ASN A 207 4.43 -21.50 20.27
CA ASN A 207 3.14 -21.46 20.96
C ASN A 207 2.23 -20.33 20.43
N SER A 208 2.11 -20.26 19.11
CA SER A 208 1.68 -19.09 18.34
C SER A 208 0.16 -18.94 18.16
N SER A 209 -0.67 -19.22 19.17
CA SER A 209 -2.13 -18.97 19.12
C SER A 209 -2.46 -17.51 18.75
N GLN A 210 -1.54 -16.59 19.03
CA GLN A 210 -1.61 -15.18 18.64
C GLN A 210 -1.48 -14.93 17.13
N ARG A 211 -1.14 -15.91 16.29
CA ARG A 211 -1.11 -15.81 14.82
C ARG A 211 -2.32 -16.40 14.13
N ASN A 212 -3.13 -17.13 14.89
CA ASN A 212 -4.30 -17.79 14.36
C ASN A 212 -5.46 -16.80 14.22
N CYS A 213 -6.39 -17.18 13.35
CA CYS A 213 -7.67 -16.55 13.18
C CYS A 213 -8.37 -16.40 14.53
N VAL A 214 -8.81 -15.19 14.87
CA VAL A 214 -9.47 -14.92 16.16
C VAL A 214 -10.85 -15.59 16.29
N ILE A 215 -11.36 -16.18 15.21
CA ILE A 215 -12.65 -16.88 15.18
C ILE A 215 -12.47 -18.38 15.41
N CYS A 216 -11.74 -19.07 14.53
CA CYS A 216 -11.57 -20.52 14.65
C CYS A 216 -10.43 -20.93 15.58
N LEU A 217 -9.48 -20.03 15.84
CA LEU A 217 -8.27 -20.26 16.64
C LEU A 217 -7.36 -21.39 16.10
N THR A 218 -7.66 -21.95 14.94
CA THR A 218 -6.93 -23.06 14.30
C THR A 218 -6.12 -22.60 13.10
N ASN A 219 -6.76 -21.96 12.11
CA ASN A 219 -6.10 -21.57 10.87
C ASN A 219 -5.29 -20.28 11.07
N PRO A 220 -4.13 -20.13 10.41
CA PRO A 220 -3.37 -18.89 10.44
C PRO A 220 -4.19 -17.74 9.81
N ARG A 221 -3.92 -16.52 10.27
CA ARG A 221 -4.47 -15.33 9.62
C ARG A 221 -3.84 -15.14 8.24
N ASP A 222 -4.68 -15.00 7.24
CA ASP A 222 -4.30 -14.71 5.86
C ASP A 222 -5.20 -13.64 5.22
N THR A 223 -6.14 -13.06 5.97
CA THR A 223 -7.17 -12.20 5.39
C THR A 223 -7.35 -10.91 6.19
N ALA A 224 -7.33 -9.79 5.47
CA ALA A 224 -7.74 -8.50 6.01
C ALA A 224 -9.17 -8.15 5.61
N VAL A 225 -9.91 -7.60 6.58
CA VAL A 225 -11.26 -7.10 6.38
C VAL A 225 -11.24 -5.63 5.95
N LEU A 226 -11.97 -5.27 4.89
CA LEU A 226 -12.08 -3.89 4.40
C LEU A 226 -13.41 -3.25 4.82
N PRO A 227 -13.43 -1.92 5.10
CA PRO A 227 -12.36 -0.94 4.87
C PRO A 227 -11.42 -0.74 6.09
N CYS A 228 -11.67 -1.42 7.21
CA CYS A 228 -10.91 -1.18 8.44
C CYS A 228 -9.47 -1.76 8.44
N ARG A 229 -9.15 -2.66 7.50
CA ARG A 229 -7.82 -3.27 7.28
C ARG A 229 -7.27 -4.08 8.46
N HIS A 230 -8.14 -4.61 9.31
CA HIS A 230 -7.73 -5.53 10.37
C HIS A 230 -7.43 -6.92 9.78
N PHE A 231 -6.18 -7.35 9.94
CA PHE A 231 -5.68 -8.67 9.60
C PHE A 231 -5.85 -9.59 10.81
N CYS A 232 -7.05 -10.16 10.97
CA CYS A 232 -7.45 -10.85 12.20
C CYS A 232 -8.06 -12.25 11.98
N VAL A 233 -8.37 -12.62 10.72
CA VAL A 233 -9.08 -13.87 10.41
C VAL A 233 -8.37 -14.64 9.30
N CYS A 234 -8.63 -15.95 9.24
CA CYS A 234 -8.37 -16.74 8.04
C CYS A 234 -9.46 -16.47 6.99
N TYR A 235 -9.19 -16.87 5.75
CA TYR A 235 -10.05 -16.63 4.61
C TYR A 235 -11.45 -17.20 4.86
N ASP A 236 -11.58 -18.47 5.22
CA ASP A 236 -12.86 -19.14 5.44
C ASP A 236 -13.74 -18.47 6.52
N CYS A 237 -13.12 -17.99 7.60
CA CYS A 237 -13.83 -17.23 8.63
C CYS A 237 -14.23 -15.83 8.14
N GLY A 238 -13.36 -15.17 7.36
CA GLY A 238 -13.67 -13.92 6.68
C GLY A 238 -14.85 -14.07 5.71
N LEU A 239 -14.87 -15.17 4.93
CA LEU A 239 -15.97 -15.54 4.05
C LEU A 239 -17.27 -15.61 4.85
N SER A 240 -17.27 -16.38 5.94
CA SER A 240 -18.43 -16.55 6.81
C SER A 240 -18.97 -15.22 7.36
N ILE A 241 -18.08 -14.28 7.73
CA ILE A 241 -18.48 -12.92 8.16
C ILE A 241 -19.19 -12.18 7.02
N ARG A 242 -18.61 -12.19 5.81
CA ARG A 242 -19.16 -11.44 4.67
C ARG A 242 -20.48 -12.02 4.16
N LEU A 243 -20.63 -13.35 4.21
CA LEU A 243 -21.84 -14.03 3.77
C LEU A 243 -22.99 -13.98 4.77
N THR A 244 -22.76 -13.51 6.00
CA THR A 244 -23.78 -13.45 7.04
C THR A 244 -24.22 -11.99 7.24
N PRO A 245 -25.33 -11.53 6.64
CA PRO A 245 -25.73 -10.12 6.66
C PRO A 245 -25.98 -9.56 8.07
N SER A 246 -26.38 -10.41 9.02
CA SER A 246 -26.61 -10.02 10.41
C SER A 246 -25.32 -9.89 11.24
N ARG A 247 -24.16 -10.30 10.70
CA ARG A 247 -22.87 -10.33 11.40
C ARG A 247 -21.69 -9.88 10.52
N SER A 248 -21.93 -9.08 9.48
CA SER A 248 -20.91 -8.52 8.59
C SER A 248 -20.07 -7.41 9.26
N LYS A 249 -19.54 -7.68 10.46
CA LYS A 249 -18.74 -6.74 11.26
C LYS A 249 -17.36 -7.31 11.53
N CYS A 250 -16.35 -6.44 11.51
CA CYS A 250 -14.98 -6.79 11.88
C CYS A 250 -14.93 -7.27 13.35
N PRO A 251 -14.29 -8.41 13.66
CA PRO A 251 -14.16 -8.91 15.04
C PRO A 251 -13.40 -7.96 15.98
N LEU A 252 -12.48 -7.14 15.45
CA LEU A 252 -11.64 -6.25 16.26
C LEU A 252 -12.28 -4.88 16.50
N CYS A 253 -12.74 -4.20 15.45
CA CYS A 253 -13.24 -2.82 15.57
C CYS A 253 -14.75 -2.66 15.31
N ARG A 254 -15.46 -3.75 15.00
CA ARG A 254 -16.90 -3.75 14.71
C ARG A 254 -17.34 -2.88 13.53
N ALA A 255 -16.41 -2.41 12.70
CA ALA A 255 -16.72 -1.74 11.44
C ALA A 255 -17.39 -2.71 10.46
N ASP A 256 -18.27 -2.20 9.60
CA ASP A 256 -18.89 -2.99 8.53
C ASP A 256 -17.86 -3.57 7.57
N VAL A 257 -17.94 -4.87 7.34
CA VAL A 257 -17.12 -5.59 6.36
C VAL A 257 -17.77 -5.44 5.00
N LYS A 258 -17.12 -4.68 4.13
CA LYS A 258 -17.55 -4.48 2.74
C LYS A 258 -16.84 -5.43 1.79
N ASP A 259 -15.58 -5.75 2.11
CA ASP A 259 -14.75 -6.60 1.27
C ASP A 259 -13.66 -7.32 2.06
N LEU A 260 -12.96 -8.26 1.42
CA LEU A 260 -11.88 -9.05 1.97
C LEU A 260 -10.69 -9.04 1.03
N VAL A 261 -9.48 -8.93 1.58
CA VAL A 261 -8.22 -9.12 0.85
C VAL A 261 -7.49 -10.30 1.47
N ARG A 262 -7.28 -11.35 0.68
CA ARG A 262 -6.44 -12.48 1.06
C ARG A 262 -4.99 -12.17 0.72
N ILE A 263 -4.09 -12.45 1.65
CA ILE A 263 -2.65 -12.33 1.49
C ILE A 263 -2.09 -13.74 1.36
N GLU A 264 -1.43 -14.00 0.23
CA GLU A 264 -0.66 -15.21 0.02
C GLU A 264 0.80 -14.92 0.37
N TRP A 265 1.37 -15.73 1.24
CA TRP A 265 2.79 -15.64 1.59
C TRP A 265 3.58 -16.43 0.54
N GLY A 266 4.30 -15.75 -0.35
CA GLY A 266 5.15 -16.43 -1.34
C GLY A 266 6.37 -17.08 -0.68
N GLU A 267 6.62 -18.36 -0.97
CA GLU A 267 7.83 -19.10 -0.57
C GLU A 267 9.03 -18.70 -1.45
N ALA A 268 9.45 -17.44 -1.42
CA ALA A 268 10.57 -16.95 -2.24
C ALA A 268 11.97 -17.17 -1.60
N GLU A 269 12.18 -18.23 -0.80
CA GLU A 269 13.49 -18.54 -0.17
C GLU A 269 13.79 -20.05 0.04
N ALA A 270 13.05 -20.97 -0.60
CA ALA A 270 13.27 -22.42 -0.43
C ALA A 270 14.18 -23.05 -1.51
N GLU A 271 14.29 -22.48 -2.72
CA GLU A 271 15.07 -23.08 -3.82
C GLU A 271 16.59 -22.85 -3.75
N ALA A 272 17.07 -21.95 -2.90
CA ALA A 272 18.51 -21.69 -2.74
C ALA A 272 19.23 -22.64 -1.74
N ARG A 273 18.49 -23.53 -1.06
CA ARG A 273 19.05 -24.40 0.01
C ARG A 273 19.12 -25.90 -0.33
N ASN A 274 18.55 -26.33 -1.44
CA ASN A 274 18.58 -27.73 -1.89
C ASN A 274 19.48 -27.99 -3.11
N GLY A 275 20.33 -27.03 -3.46
CA GLY A 275 21.36 -27.16 -4.49
C GLY A 275 22.76 -27.03 -3.91
N ALA A 276 23.14 -27.93 -3.00
CA ALA A 276 24.51 -28.14 -2.54
C ALA A 276 24.75 -29.63 -2.27
#